data_AF-A0A9P0WYU5-F1
#
_entry.id   AF-A0A9P0WYU5-F1
#
_cell.length_a   1.000
_cell.length_b   1.000
_cell.length_c   1.000
_cell.angle_alpha   90.00
_cell.angle_beta   90.00
_cell.angle_gamma   90.00
#
_symmetry.space_group_name_H-M   'P 1'
#
loop_
_entity.id
_entity.type
_entity.pdbx_description
1 polymer ?
#
loop_
_entity_poly.entity_id
_entity_poly.type
_entity_poly.pdbx_seq_one_letter_code
_entity_poly.pdbx_strand_id
1 'polypeptide(L)'
;MSRNYVSHFRGDFTPNNLRIKDEPLSPNEYFGEHNFDMPFDNEFCSLKKSMSMSDITKLKQDLENLNFENDEYMHQQYQQQLSGGSSNISVSKKTKFVSMAEAIYHYQRDTPTRFHTSKPKQFQNVIRQSKLTLALSPHLRCKERSRPRHIMSQKEKEDLELEEIRKFKLKANPVPHSILSGPHLPEVPRKPPTVPEPFNLTEIYKNNNPTPEEIHTFKARPVPKQILAKPHIPLGWGL
;
A
#
# COMPACT_ATOMS: atom_id res chain seq x y z
N MET A 1 -57.49 -6.88 -32.55
CA MET A 1 -57.38 -8.18 -31.86
C MET A 1 -56.62 -7.98 -30.55
N SER A 2 -57.33 -7.64 -29.47
CA SER A 2 -56.76 -7.50 -28.13
C SER A 2 -56.86 -8.86 -27.41
N ARG A 3 -55.74 -9.38 -26.92
CA ARG A 3 -55.73 -10.59 -26.07
C ARG A 3 -55.89 -10.16 -24.62
N ASN A 4 -57.05 -10.45 -24.05
CA ASN A 4 -57.28 -10.37 -22.61
C ASN A 4 -56.71 -11.64 -21.97
N TYR A 5 -55.76 -11.50 -21.05
CA TYR A 5 -55.30 -12.62 -20.21
C TYR A 5 -56.13 -12.64 -18.92
N VAL A 6 -56.87 -13.73 -18.73
CA VAL A 6 -57.65 -13.99 -17.51
C VAL A 6 -56.76 -14.71 -16.49
N SER A 7 -56.37 -14.03 -15.41
CA SER A 7 -55.63 -14.68 -14.31
C SER A 7 -56.57 -15.61 -13.53
N HIS A 8 -56.41 -16.91 -13.70
CA HIS A 8 -57.08 -17.93 -12.90
C HIS A 8 -56.24 -18.26 -11.67
N PHE A 9 -56.15 -17.33 -10.72
CA PHE A 9 -55.65 -17.64 -9.38
C PHE A 9 -56.81 -17.60 -8.40
N ARG A 10 -57.50 -18.74 -8.27
CA ARG A 10 -58.41 -19.04 -7.17
C ARG A 10 -58.11 -20.45 -6.71
N GLY A 11 -57.86 -20.60 -5.42
CA GLY A 11 -57.75 -21.91 -4.79
C GLY A 11 -56.76 -21.90 -3.65
N ASP A 12 -57.24 -21.52 -2.48
CA ASP A 12 -56.66 -21.86 -1.20
C ASP A 12 -56.40 -23.37 -1.15
N PHE A 13 -55.13 -23.78 -1.26
CA PHE A 13 -54.74 -25.15 -0.99
C PHE A 13 -54.12 -25.17 0.40
N THR A 14 -54.94 -25.41 1.41
CA THR A 14 -54.48 -25.78 2.75
C THR A 14 -54.30 -27.29 2.80
N PRO A 15 -53.05 -27.82 2.74
CA PRO A 15 -52.83 -29.21 3.11
C PRO A 15 -52.91 -29.34 4.64
N ASN A 16 -54.10 -29.65 5.14
CA ASN A 16 -54.34 -30.16 6.49
C ASN A 16 -53.72 -31.57 6.64
N ASN A 17 -52.38 -31.66 6.70
CA ASN A 17 -51.60 -32.76 7.31
C ASN A 17 -50.13 -32.73 6.86
N LEU A 18 -49.46 -31.59 6.99
CA LEU A 18 -48.01 -31.62 7.09
C LEU A 18 -47.68 -31.65 8.58
N ARG A 19 -47.13 -32.78 9.02
CA ARG A 19 -46.41 -32.94 10.28
C ARG A 19 -45.44 -31.75 10.36
N ILE A 20 -45.83 -30.74 11.13
CA ILE A 20 -45.00 -29.58 11.41
C ILE A 20 -43.74 -30.17 12.00
N LYS A 21 -42.63 -30.09 11.25
CA LYS A 21 -41.33 -30.39 11.83
C LYS A 21 -41.18 -29.35 12.93
N ASP A 22 -40.94 -29.82 14.15
CA ASP A 22 -40.72 -28.97 15.30
C ASP A 22 -39.80 -27.81 14.90
N GLU A 23 -40.19 -26.59 15.25
CA GLU A 23 -39.36 -25.41 15.03
C GLU A 23 -37.93 -25.73 15.50
N PRO A 24 -36.90 -25.44 14.69
CA PRO A 24 -35.54 -25.61 15.17
C PRO A 24 -35.43 -24.75 16.42
N LEU A 25 -35.13 -25.38 17.56
CA LEU A 25 -34.79 -24.68 18.79
C LEU A 25 -33.83 -23.55 18.40
N SER A 26 -34.23 -22.30 18.69
CA SER A 26 -33.34 -21.15 18.57
C SER A 26 -32.01 -21.58 19.15
N PRO A 27 -30.90 -21.52 18.39
CA PRO A 27 -29.60 -21.92 18.88
C PRO A 27 -29.41 -21.26 20.24
N ASN A 28 -29.35 -22.10 21.27
CA ASN A 28 -29.05 -21.64 22.61
C ASN A 28 -27.77 -20.80 22.44
N GLU A 29 -27.78 -19.56 22.91
CA GLU A 29 -26.62 -18.66 22.89
C GLU A 29 -25.55 -19.19 23.85
N TYR A 30 -25.06 -20.40 23.56
CA TYR A 30 -23.80 -20.88 24.01
C TYR A 30 -22.78 -20.26 23.07
N PHE A 31 -22.41 -19.02 23.40
CA PHE A 31 -21.15 -18.44 22.96
C PHE A 31 -20.03 -19.32 23.52
N GLY A 32 -19.81 -20.48 22.90
CA GLY A 32 -18.52 -21.12 22.95
C GLY A 32 -17.52 -20.07 22.49
N GLU A 33 -16.42 -19.92 23.22
CA GLU A 33 -15.32 -19.06 22.81
C GLU A 33 -14.83 -19.54 21.43
N HIS A 34 -15.42 -18.95 20.41
CA HIS A 34 -14.93 -19.01 19.05
C HIS A 34 -13.65 -18.18 19.08
N ASN A 35 -12.54 -18.84 19.44
CA ASN A 35 -11.24 -18.41 18.98
C ASN A 35 -11.36 -18.26 17.47
N PHE A 36 -11.32 -17.00 17.03
CA PHE A 36 -11.27 -16.60 15.64
C PHE A 36 -9.91 -17.03 15.07
N ASP A 37 -9.71 -18.33 14.89
CA ASP A 37 -8.64 -18.89 14.06
C ASP A 37 -9.07 -18.86 12.59
N MET A 38 -9.54 -17.68 12.13
CA MET A 38 -9.48 -17.35 10.73
C MET A 38 -8.05 -16.88 10.48
N PRO A 39 -7.30 -17.46 9.53
CA PRO A 39 -6.03 -16.89 9.12
C PRO A 39 -6.37 -15.52 8.55
N PHE A 40 -6.04 -14.47 9.32
CA PHE A 40 -6.10 -13.10 8.85
C PHE A 40 -4.99 -13.01 7.80
N ASP A 41 -5.35 -13.35 6.56
CA ASP A 41 -4.48 -13.13 5.43
C ASP A 41 -4.04 -11.67 5.49
N ASN A 42 -2.74 -11.51 5.60
CA ASN A 42 -2.03 -10.32 6.02
C ASN A 42 -2.04 -9.27 4.89
N GLU A 43 -3.23 -8.86 4.43
CA GLU A 43 -3.40 -7.81 3.41
C GLU A 43 -2.91 -6.44 3.91
N PHE A 44 -2.74 -6.27 5.24
CA PHE A 44 -2.18 -5.05 5.84
C PHE A 44 -0.65 -4.91 5.75
N CYS A 45 0.10 -5.94 5.33
CA CYS A 45 1.55 -5.81 5.15
C CYS A 45 1.95 -5.09 3.84
N SER A 46 1.00 -4.83 2.95
CA SER A 46 1.24 -4.07 1.71
C SER A 46 1.44 -2.56 1.94
N LEU A 47 0.99 -2.02 3.07
CA LEU A 47 1.02 -0.59 3.41
C LEU A 47 2.35 -0.10 4.05
N LYS A 48 3.32 -0.98 4.28
CA LYS A 48 4.60 -0.60 4.92
C LYS A 48 5.70 -0.14 3.96
N LYS A 49 5.45 -0.14 2.65
CA LYS A 49 6.39 0.46 1.70
C LYS A 49 6.18 1.97 1.71
N SER A 50 7.02 2.67 2.48
CA SER A 50 7.22 4.11 2.30
C SER A 50 7.50 4.38 0.83
N MET A 51 6.77 5.32 0.22
CA MET A 51 6.98 5.70 -1.18
C MET A 51 8.44 6.05 -1.43
N SER A 52 8.97 5.67 -2.60
CA SER A 52 10.33 6.05 -2.98
C SER A 52 10.44 7.57 -3.04
N MET A 53 11.64 8.10 -2.77
CA MET A 53 11.93 9.54 -2.94
C MET A 53 11.54 10.04 -4.34
N SER A 54 11.67 9.20 -5.37
CA SER A 54 11.24 9.47 -6.74
C SER A 54 9.73 9.65 -6.88
N ASP A 55 8.97 8.84 -6.14
CA ASP A 55 7.51 8.86 -6.20
C ASP A 55 6.98 10.07 -5.44
N ILE A 56 7.64 10.43 -4.33
CA ILE A 56 7.34 11.64 -3.56
C ILE A 56 7.61 12.89 -4.41
N THR A 57 8.71 12.92 -5.18
CA THR A 57 8.98 14.05 -6.09
C THR A 57 7.96 14.15 -7.21
N LYS A 58 7.49 13.02 -7.73
CA LYS A 58 6.47 12.99 -8.78
C LYS A 58 5.11 13.48 -8.27
N LEU A 59 4.73 13.07 -7.06
CA LEU A 59 3.50 13.57 -6.42
C LEU A 59 3.55 15.07 -6.16
N LYS A 60 4.71 15.60 -5.73
CA LYS A 60 4.88 17.06 -5.59
C LYS A 60 4.68 17.79 -6.92
N GLN A 61 5.26 17.27 -8.00
CA GLN A 61 5.11 17.84 -9.34
C GLN A 61 3.65 17.77 -9.82
N ASP A 62 2.96 16.65 -9.60
CA ASP A 62 1.55 16.50 -9.94
C ASP A 62 0.66 17.45 -9.12
N LEU A 63 0.98 17.69 -7.84
CA LEU A 63 0.28 18.67 -7.01
C LEU A 63 0.52 20.12 -7.45
N GLU A 64 1.74 20.47 -7.89
CA GLU A 64 2.03 21.78 -8.46
C GLU A 64 1.30 22.00 -9.80
N ASN A 65 1.08 20.93 -10.56
CA ASN A 65 0.32 20.94 -11.81
C ASN A 65 -1.22 21.03 -11.62
N LEU A 66 -1.72 20.95 -10.38
CA LEU A 66 -3.15 21.10 -10.05
C LEU A 66 -3.58 22.55 -9.82
N ASN A 67 -2.72 23.54 -10.09
CA ASN A 67 -3.17 24.93 -10.10
C ASN A 67 -4.23 25.15 -11.20
N PHE A 68 -5.44 25.40 -10.72
CA PHE A 68 -6.71 25.39 -11.41
C PHE A 68 -6.82 26.46 -12.50
N GLU A 69 -6.72 26.03 -13.76
CA GLU A 69 -7.61 26.53 -14.80
C GLU A 69 -8.21 25.32 -15.54
N ASN A 70 -9.54 25.27 -15.60
CA ASN A 70 -10.41 24.35 -16.33
C ASN A 70 -11.11 23.26 -15.48
N ASP A 71 -12.34 23.59 -15.09
CA ASP A 71 -13.32 22.74 -14.38
C ASP A 71 -13.75 21.46 -15.15
N GLU A 72 -13.34 21.29 -16.42
CA GLU A 72 -13.62 20.08 -17.20
C GLU A 72 -12.82 18.84 -16.74
N TYR A 73 -11.74 19.03 -15.98
CA TYR A 73 -10.82 17.94 -15.64
C TYR A 73 -11.20 17.14 -14.38
N MET A 74 -12.00 17.73 -13.48
CA MET A 74 -12.35 17.10 -12.18
C MET A 74 -13.30 15.91 -12.31
N HIS A 75 -14.14 15.86 -13.35
CA HIS A 75 -15.01 14.71 -13.60
C HIS A 75 -14.28 13.50 -14.19
N GLN A 76 -13.08 13.69 -14.77
CA GLN A 76 -12.28 12.58 -15.31
C GLN A 76 -11.44 11.87 -14.25
N GLN A 77 -11.05 12.54 -13.16
CA GLN A 77 -10.24 11.92 -12.11
C GLN A 77 -11.06 11.08 -11.11
N TYR A 78 -12.29 11.47 -10.79
CA TYR A 78 -13.15 10.67 -9.91
C TYR A 78 -13.53 9.31 -10.51
N GLN A 79 -13.48 9.17 -11.84
CA GLN A 79 -13.69 7.90 -12.54
C GLN A 79 -12.49 6.95 -12.47
N GLN A 80 -11.27 7.45 -12.20
CA GLN A 80 -10.06 6.61 -12.21
C GLN A 80 -9.88 5.79 -10.92
N GLN A 81 -10.41 6.27 -9.79
CA GLN A 81 -10.14 5.69 -8.46
C GLN A 81 -10.88 4.38 -8.16
N LEU A 82 -11.84 3.97 -9.00
CA LEU A 82 -12.54 2.69 -8.87
C LEU A 82 -11.87 1.52 -9.63
N SER A 83 -10.70 1.75 -10.24
CA SER A 83 -9.99 0.75 -11.06
C SER A 83 -8.82 0.05 -10.35
N GLY A 84 -8.65 0.25 -9.04
CA GLY A 84 -7.60 -0.36 -8.23
C GLY A 84 -8.03 -1.70 -7.61
N GLY A 85 -8.36 -2.71 -8.42
CA GLY A 85 -8.75 -4.01 -7.89
C GLY A 85 -8.85 -5.13 -8.93
N SER A 86 -7.77 -5.90 -9.07
CA SER A 86 -7.73 -7.30 -9.52
C SER A 86 -7.93 -7.67 -11.01
N SER A 87 -6.87 -8.30 -11.53
CA SER A 87 -6.79 -9.27 -12.65
C SER A 87 -7.04 -8.81 -14.09
N ASN A 88 -5.93 -8.71 -14.84
CA ASN A 88 -5.76 -9.02 -16.27
C ASN A 88 -7.00 -8.89 -17.18
N ILE A 89 -7.37 -7.66 -17.56
CA ILE A 89 -8.17 -7.41 -18.77
C ILE A 89 -7.43 -6.36 -19.58
N SER A 90 -7.09 -6.72 -20.82
CA SER A 90 -6.44 -5.87 -21.79
C SER A 90 -7.32 -4.66 -22.09
N VAL A 91 -7.05 -3.55 -21.40
CA VAL A 91 -7.67 -2.24 -21.67
C VAL A 91 -7.12 -1.72 -22.99
N SER A 92 -7.75 -2.10 -24.11
CA SER A 92 -7.56 -1.37 -25.36
C SER A 92 -8.84 -1.44 -26.20
N LYS A 93 -9.31 -0.24 -26.57
CA LYS A 93 -10.49 0.14 -27.39
C LYS A 93 -11.77 0.32 -26.60
N LYS A 94 -12.11 1.58 -26.34
CA LYS A 94 -13.44 2.18 -26.07
C LYS A 94 -14.60 1.16 -26.12
N THR A 95 -14.76 0.33 -25.11
CA THR A 95 -15.97 -0.49 -24.97
C THR A 95 -17.04 0.43 -24.41
N LYS A 96 -18.19 0.50 -25.09
CA LYS A 96 -19.36 1.21 -24.56
C LYS A 96 -19.70 0.62 -23.19
N PHE A 97 -20.22 1.44 -22.28
CA PHE A 97 -20.74 0.94 -21.01
C PHE A 97 -21.83 -0.11 -21.31
N VAL A 98 -21.72 -1.27 -20.68
CA VAL A 98 -22.65 -2.40 -20.79
C VAL A 98 -23.39 -2.52 -19.47
N SER A 99 -24.72 -2.69 -19.52
CA SER A 99 -25.51 -2.85 -18.29
C SER A 99 -25.21 -4.17 -17.59
N MET A 100 -25.44 -4.24 -16.28
CA MET A 100 -25.23 -5.49 -15.50
C MET A 100 -26.04 -6.67 -16.07
N ALA A 101 -27.28 -6.43 -16.50
CA ALA A 101 -28.12 -7.47 -17.09
C ALA A 101 -27.53 -8.01 -18.41
N GLU A 102 -26.98 -7.13 -19.23
CA GLU A 102 -26.35 -7.48 -20.50
C GLU A 102 -25.03 -8.23 -20.29
N ALA A 103 -24.23 -7.83 -19.30
CA ALA A 103 -23.02 -8.56 -18.91
C ALA A 103 -23.32 -10.00 -18.44
N ILE A 104 -24.37 -10.17 -17.61
CA ILE A 104 -24.83 -11.50 -17.16
C ILE A 104 -25.33 -12.34 -18.34
N TYR A 105 -26.06 -11.72 -19.27
CA TYR A 105 -26.56 -12.40 -20.46
C TYR A 105 -25.41 -12.95 -21.33
N HIS A 106 -24.40 -12.13 -21.60
CA HIS A 106 -23.20 -12.55 -22.35
C HIS A 106 -22.42 -13.64 -21.61
N TYR A 107 -22.25 -13.53 -20.30
CA TYR A 107 -21.55 -14.55 -19.51
C TYR A 107 -22.19 -15.95 -19.63
N GLN A 108 -23.51 -16.02 -19.67
CA GLN A 108 -24.23 -17.29 -19.74
C GLN A 108 -24.31 -17.87 -21.16
N ARG A 109 -24.27 -17.02 -22.19
CA ARG A 109 -24.59 -17.39 -23.58
C ARG A 109 -23.36 -17.44 -24.50
N ASP A 110 -22.36 -16.60 -24.26
CA ASP A 110 -21.21 -16.49 -25.14
C ASP A 110 -20.17 -17.55 -24.83
N THR A 111 -19.49 -18.04 -25.87
CA THR A 111 -18.38 -18.97 -25.71
C THR A 111 -17.09 -18.19 -25.49
N PRO A 112 -16.18 -18.65 -24.60
CA PRO A 112 -14.91 -17.97 -24.38
C PRO A 112 -14.11 -17.88 -25.68
N THR A 113 -13.29 -16.84 -25.85
CA THR A 113 -12.55 -16.56 -27.09
C THR A 113 -11.78 -17.76 -27.65
N ARG A 114 -11.25 -18.61 -26.78
CA ARG A 114 -10.56 -19.86 -27.13
C ARG A 114 -11.41 -20.85 -27.94
N PHE A 115 -12.73 -20.82 -27.76
CA PHE A 115 -13.68 -21.74 -28.40
C PHE A 115 -14.33 -21.12 -29.64
N HIS A 116 -14.01 -19.89 -30.00
CA HIS A 116 -14.37 -19.36 -31.31
C HIS A 116 -13.48 -20.02 -32.38
N THR A 117 -14.09 -20.74 -33.31
CA THR A 117 -13.42 -21.26 -34.50
C THR A 117 -13.12 -20.12 -35.48
N SER A 118 -12.15 -19.25 -35.18
CA SER A 118 -11.64 -18.34 -36.20
C SER A 118 -10.78 -19.14 -37.17
N LYS A 119 -10.99 -18.95 -38.48
CA LYS A 119 -10.15 -19.56 -39.50
C LYS A 119 -8.69 -19.12 -39.25
N PRO A 120 -7.71 -20.04 -39.26
CA PRO A 120 -6.31 -19.64 -39.07
C PRO A 120 -5.97 -18.60 -40.14
N LYS A 121 -5.49 -17.43 -39.71
CA LYS A 121 -4.91 -16.46 -40.65
C LYS A 121 -3.77 -17.20 -41.35
N GLN A 122 -3.83 -17.32 -42.66
CA GLN A 122 -2.75 -17.88 -43.46
C GLN A 122 -1.48 -17.13 -43.07
N PHE A 123 -0.56 -17.82 -42.40
CA PHE A 123 0.74 -17.26 -42.06
C PHE A 123 1.42 -16.89 -43.38
N GLN A 124 1.53 -15.59 -43.66
CA GLN A 124 2.42 -15.15 -44.73
C GLN A 124 3.82 -15.54 -44.29
N ASN A 125 4.39 -16.52 -45.00
CA ASN A 125 5.74 -17.04 -44.78
C ASN A 125 6.75 -15.93 -45.09
N VAL A 126 7.01 -15.05 -44.13
CA VAL A 126 8.22 -14.25 -44.13
C VAL A 126 9.34 -15.21 -43.74
N ILE A 127 9.93 -15.86 -44.73
CA ILE A 127 11.14 -16.68 -44.58
C ILE A 127 12.27 -15.73 -44.22
N ARG A 128 12.36 -15.37 -42.93
CA ARG A 128 13.60 -14.82 -42.38
C ARG A 128 14.55 -16.00 -42.29
N GLN A 129 15.68 -15.93 -43.00
CA GLN A 129 16.78 -16.85 -42.81
C GLN A 129 17.26 -16.73 -41.36
N SER A 130 16.68 -17.54 -40.48
CA SER A 130 17.07 -17.61 -39.09
C SER A 130 18.44 -18.27 -39.05
N LYS A 131 19.41 -17.59 -38.46
CA LYS A 131 20.72 -18.19 -38.18
C LYS A 131 20.47 -19.47 -37.39
N LEU A 132 21.08 -20.58 -37.82
CA LEU A 132 20.96 -21.88 -37.18
C LEU A 132 21.21 -21.72 -35.68
N THR A 133 20.15 -21.83 -34.88
CA THR A 133 20.25 -21.72 -33.43
C THR A 133 21.01 -22.94 -32.93
N LEU A 134 22.19 -22.71 -32.36
CA LEU A 134 22.91 -23.75 -31.64
C LEU A 134 22.07 -24.14 -30.41
N ALA A 135 21.67 -25.41 -30.34
CA ALA A 135 20.92 -25.92 -29.20
C ALA A 135 21.82 -25.91 -27.96
N LEU A 136 21.58 -24.97 -27.06
CA LEU A 136 22.15 -24.98 -25.72
C LEU A 136 21.23 -25.80 -24.82
N SER A 137 21.79 -26.77 -24.11
CA SER A 137 21.07 -27.47 -23.05
C SER A 137 20.62 -26.44 -22.01
N PRO A 138 19.35 -26.44 -21.60
CA PRO A 138 18.88 -25.53 -20.57
C PRO A 138 19.70 -25.75 -19.29
N HIS A 139 20.26 -24.68 -18.74
CA HIS A 139 20.92 -24.71 -17.43
C HIS A 139 19.85 -24.98 -16.37
N LEU A 140 19.59 -26.27 -16.10
CA LEU A 140 18.65 -26.73 -15.10
C LEU A 140 19.17 -26.39 -13.70
N ARG A 141 18.87 -25.17 -13.24
CA ARG A 141 19.04 -24.75 -11.82
C ARG A 141 18.22 -25.61 -10.85
N CYS A 142 17.37 -26.49 -11.36
CA CYS A 142 16.55 -27.41 -10.58
C CYS A 142 17.36 -28.47 -9.81
N LYS A 143 18.62 -28.76 -10.19
CA LYS A 143 19.47 -29.71 -9.44
C LYS A 143 19.77 -29.24 -8.02
N GLU A 144 19.80 -27.92 -7.79
CA GLU A 144 20.04 -27.31 -6.48
C GLU A 144 18.74 -27.03 -5.71
N ARG A 145 17.57 -27.27 -6.32
CA ARG A 145 16.27 -27.09 -5.64
C ARG A 145 16.00 -28.30 -4.75
N SER A 146 16.68 -28.35 -3.61
CA SER A 146 16.31 -29.27 -2.52
C SER A 146 15.23 -28.62 -1.65
N ARG A 147 14.25 -29.42 -1.21
CA ARG A 147 13.33 -29.00 -0.15
C ARG A 147 14.08 -29.08 1.18
N PRO A 148 13.94 -28.09 2.07
CA PRO A 148 14.48 -28.22 3.41
C PRO A 148 13.86 -29.46 4.06
N ARG A 149 14.71 -30.33 4.64
CA ARG A 149 14.27 -31.56 5.31
C ARG A 149 13.41 -31.28 6.54
N HIS A 150 13.57 -30.10 7.11
CA HIS A 150 12.85 -29.66 8.29
C HIS A 150 12.28 -28.27 8.05
N ILE A 151 10.98 -28.14 8.28
CA ILE A 151 10.24 -26.89 8.27
C ILE A 151 9.70 -26.76 9.69
N MET A 152 9.98 -25.63 10.34
CA MET A 152 9.53 -25.37 11.70
C MET A 152 8.01 -25.47 11.77
N SER A 153 7.52 -26.24 12.75
CA SER A 153 6.10 -26.31 13.10
C SER A 153 5.61 -24.93 13.52
N GLN A 154 4.30 -24.68 13.37
CA GLN A 154 3.67 -23.45 13.85
C GLN A 154 3.96 -23.22 15.33
N LYS A 155 3.85 -24.28 16.15
CA LYS A 155 4.16 -24.22 17.58
C LYS A 155 5.60 -23.77 17.85
N GLU A 156 6.56 -24.30 17.08
CA GLU A 156 7.97 -23.94 17.25
C GLU A 156 8.24 -22.49 16.87
N LYS A 157 7.47 -21.93 15.93
CA LYS A 157 7.55 -20.50 15.59
C LYS A 157 6.99 -19.62 16.71
N GLU A 158 5.82 -19.98 17.24
CA GLU A 158 5.19 -19.26 18.35
C GLU A 158 6.09 -19.25 19.60
N ASP A 159 6.73 -20.39 19.91
CA ASP A 159 7.67 -20.50 21.02
C ASP A 159 8.91 -19.59 20.81
N LEU A 160 9.46 -19.53 19.59
CA LEU A 160 10.57 -18.63 19.26
C LEU A 160 10.18 -17.14 19.38
N GLU A 161 8.99 -16.77 18.92
CA GLU A 161 8.48 -15.40 19.04
C GLU A 161 8.32 -15.00 20.52
N LEU A 162 7.82 -15.92 21.37
CA LEU A 162 7.70 -15.68 22.81
C LEU A 162 9.07 -15.52 23.48
N GLU A 163 10.08 -16.29 23.06
CA GLU A 163 11.46 -16.13 23.54
C GLU A 163 12.06 -14.78 23.14
N GLU A 164 11.83 -14.33 21.91
CA GLU A 164 12.27 -13.01 21.43
C GLU A 164 11.59 -11.88 22.22
N ILE A 165 10.27 -11.95 22.42
CA ILE A 165 9.53 -10.96 23.22
C ILE A 165 10.06 -10.90 24.66
N ARG A 166 10.37 -12.06 25.26
CA ARG A 166 10.95 -12.14 26.62
C ARG A 166 12.35 -11.54 26.66
N LYS A 167 13.17 -11.83 25.65
CA LYS A 167 14.55 -11.32 25.53
C LYS A 167 14.59 -9.80 25.35
N PHE A 168 13.69 -9.27 24.52
CA PHE A 168 13.61 -7.84 24.22
C PHE A 168 12.56 -7.11 25.07
N LYS A 169 12.24 -7.64 26.25
CA LYS A 169 11.36 -6.95 27.20
C LYS A 169 11.99 -5.62 27.59
N LEU A 170 11.45 -4.54 27.02
CA LEU A 170 11.92 -3.17 27.22
C LEU A 170 11.71 -2.82 28.71
N LYS A 171 12.81 -2.82 29.47
CA LYS A 171 12.82 -2.31 30.85
C LYS A 171 12.97 -0.80 30.77
N ALA A 172 11.87 -0.08 31.04
CA ALA A 172 11.93 1.36 31.16
C ALA A 172 12.73 1.75 32.40
N ASN A 173 13.62 2.73 32.25
CA ASN A 173 14.26 3.37 33.39
C ASN A 173 13.21 4.15 34.21
N PRO A 174 13.35 4.23 35.54
CA PRO A 174 12.44 5.01 36.36
C PRO A 174 12.44 6.48 35.92
N VAL A 175 11.28 7.12 35.98
CA VAL A 175 11.13 8.55 35.66
C VAL A 175 11.97 9.36 36.66
N PRO A 176 12.90 10.21 36.21
CA PRO A 176 13.72 11.00 37.13
C PRO A 176 12.85 12.02 37.86
N HIS A 177 13.06 12.15 39.18
CA HIS A 177 12.30 13.05 40.05
C HIS A 177 12.41 14.54 39.67
N SER A 178 13.44 14.92 38.93
CA SER A 178 13.61 16.29 38.41
C SER A 178 12.50 16.72 37.44
N ILE A 179 11.83 15.77 36.77
CA ILE A 179 10.69 16.06 35.91
C ILE A 179 9.46 16.40 36.75
N LEU A 180 9.32 15.76 37.92
CA LEU A 180 8.20 15.96 38.84
C LEU A 180 8.32 17.28 39.63
N SER A 181 9.54 17.77 39.88
CA SER A 181 9.79 18.99 40.67
C SER A 181 9.57 20.30 39.90
N GLY A 182 9.40 20.25 38.57
CA GLY A 182 9.35 21.44 37.70
C GLY A 182 10.70 22.17 37.60
N PRO A 183 10.86 23.06 36.60
CA PRO A 183 12.11 23.82 36.42
C PRO A 183 12.25 24.88 37.52
N HIS A 184 13.31 24.79 38.31
CA HIS A 184 13.72 25.85 39.23
C HIS A 184 14.44 26.95 38.44
N LEU A 185 13.68 27.83 37.79
CA LEU A 185 14.24 29.01 37.15
C LEU A 185 14.56 30.07 38.23
N PRO A 186 15.76 30.70 38.19
CA PRO A 186 16.05 31.82 39.07
C PRO A 186 15.07 32.96 38.80
N GLU A 187 14.63 33.63 39.87
CA GLU A 187 13.75 34.79 39.75
C GLU A 187 14.49 35.92 39.02
N VAL A 188 14.05 36.22 37.79
CA VAL A 188 14.65 37.28 36.96
C VAL A 188 14.02 38.61 37.37
N PRO A 189 14.81 39.60 37.82
CA PRO A 189 14.26 40.91 38.17
C PRO A 189 13.63 41.56 36.93
N ARG A 190 12.39 42.03 37.08
CA ARG A 190 11.66 42.69 35.99
C ARG A 190 12.32 44.03 35.69
N LYS A 191 12.65 44.28 34.43
CA LYS A 191 13.14 45.58 33.98
C LYS A 191 12.04 46.64 34.19
N PRO A 192 12.38 47.87 34.60
CA PRO A 192 11.41 48.95 34.68
C PRO A 192 10.82 49.24 33.29
N PRO A 193 9.60 49.82 33.23
CA PRO A 193 8.98 50.20 31.96
C PRO A 193 9.84 51.21 31.21
N THR A 194 10.04 50.98 29.91
CA THR A 194 10.81 51.88 29.04
C THR A 194 10.08 53.22 28.91
N VAL A 195 10.79 54.32 29.20
CA VAL A 195 10.32 55.68 28.94
C VAL A 195 10.68 56.05 27.50
N PRO A 196 9.74 56.50 26.66
CA PRO A 196 10.04 56.89 25.29
C PRO A 196 10.88 58.18 25.28
N GLU A 197 12.09 58.09 24.72
CA GLU A 197 12.94 59.24 24.44
C GLU A 197 12.58 59.79 23.04
N PRO A 198 12.36 61.11 22.88
CA PRO A 198 12.12 61.70 21.57
C PRO A 198 13.34 61.53 20.67
N PHE A 199 13.14 61.06 19.44
CA PHE A 199 14.21 60.88 18.46
C PHE A 199 14.39 62.13 17.61
N ASN A 200 15.63 62.54 17.38
CA ASN A 200 15.97 63.63 16.49
C ASN A 200 16.00 63.15 15.04
N LEU A 201 14.91 63.39 14.30
CA LEU A 201 14.76 63.03 12.88
C LEU A 201 15.79 63.68 11.93
N THR A 202 16.46 64.73 12.38
CA THR A 202 17.34 65.57 11.54
C THR A 202 18.79 65.11 11.53
N GLU A 203 19.19 64.23 12.44
CA GLU A 203 20.57 63.78 12.55
C GLU A 203 20.75 62.44 11.83
N ILE A 204 21.12 62.51 10.55
CA ILE A 204 21.54 61.34 9.78
C ILE A 204 22.95 60.96 10.27
N TYR A 205 23.04 60.08 11.26
CA TYR A 205 24.31 59.47 11.63
C TYR A 205 24.74 58.51 10.51
N LYS A 206 25.78 58.90 9.77
CA LYS A 206 26.45 58.00 8.83
C LYS A 206 27.21 56.97 9.67
N ASN A 207 26.70 55.75 9.71
CA ASN A 207 27.35 54.67 10.44
C ASN A 207 28.63 54.28 9.67
N ASN A 208 29.76 54.88 10.04
CA ASN A 208 31.07 54.64 9.43
C ASN A 208 31.78 53.43 10.02
N ASN A 209 31.07 52.56 10.74
CA ASN A 209 31.66 51.35 11.29
C ASN A 209 31.43 50.19 10.32
N PRO A 210 32.42 49.83 9.48
CA PRO A 210 32.38 48.55 8.80
C PRO A 210 32.38 47.46 9.87
N THR A 211 31.26 46.77 10.02
CA THR A 211 31.25 45.46 10.66
C THR A 211 32.29 44.61 9.94
N PRO A 212 33.30 44.06 10.64
CA PRO A 212 34.23 43.14 10.00
C PRO A 212 33.41 41.97 9.48
N GLU A 213 33.27 41.88 8.16
CA GLU A 213 32.70 40.71 7.50
C GLU A 213 33.64 39.54 7.81
N GLU A 214 33.28 38.70 8.78
CA GLU A 214 34.00 37.46 9.03
C GLU A 214 33.88 36.60 7.77
N ILE A 215 34.92 36.62 6.95
CA ILE A 215 35.02 35.79 5.75
C ILE A 215 35.09 34.33 6.22
N HIS A 216 33.93 33.68 6.30
CA HIS A 216 33.82 32.28 6.67
C HIS A 216 34.49 31.41 5.61
N THR A 217 35.74 31.00 5.89
CA THR A 217 36.49 30.11 4.99
C THR A 217 35.96 28.69 5.15
N PHE A 218 35.12 28.25 4.22
CA PHE A 218 34.65 26.86 4.17
C PHE A 218 35.82 25.89 3.95
N LYS A 219 36.03 24.97 4.90
CA LYS A 219 36.97 23.86 4.75
C LYS A 219 36.19 22.55 4.68
N ALA A 220 36.21 21.90 3.52
CA ALA A 220 35.57 20.60 3.34
C ALA A 220 36.27 19.55 4.22
N ARG A 221 35.48 18.74 4.94
CA ARG A 221 36.01 17.58 5.66
C ARG A 221 36.20 16.44 4.65
N PRO A 222 37.38 15.78 4.60
CA PRO A 222 37.61 14.70 3.66
C PRO A 222 36.71 13.50 3.95
N VAL A 223 36.37 12.74 2.91
CA VAL A 223 35.53 11.54 3.00
C VAL A 223 36.17 10.53 3.97
N PRO A 224 35.41 9.99 4.95
CA PRO A 224 35.89 8.95 5.83
C PRO A 224 36.42 7.73 5.05
N LYS A 225 37.67 7.34 5.30
CA LYS A 225 38.35 6.25 4.57
C LYS A 225 37.62 4.90 4.68
N GLN A 226 36.83 4.70 5.73
CA GLN A 226 36.03 3.48 5.94
C GLN A 226 35.00 3.24 4.82
N ILE A 227 34.50 4.30 4.18
CA ILE A 227 33.52 4.20 3.09
C ILE A 227 34.19 3.67 1.80
N LEU A 228 35.49 3.91 1.63
CA LEU A 228 36.27 3.41 0.49
C LEU A 228 36.74 1.97 0.70
N ALA A 229 36.67 1.44 1.92
CA ALA A 229 37.01 0.05 2.20
C ALA A 229 35.91 -0.87 1.67
N LYS A 230 36.31 -2.02 1.11
CA LYS A 230 35.35 -3.04 0.68
C LYS A 230 34.53 -3.50 1.90
N PRO A 231 33.22 -3.73 1.75
CA PRO A 231 32.40 -4.25 2.84
C PRO A 231 33.00 -5.58 3.33
N HIS A 232 33.14 -5.73 4.63
CA HIS A 232 33.55 -7.00 5.23
C HIS A 232 32.42 -8.01 5.02
N ILE A 233 32.62 -8.94 4.10
CA ILE A 233 31.70 -10.05 3.87
C ILE A 233 32.14 -11.17 4.84
N PRO A 234 31.35 -11.51 5.88
CA PRO A 234 31.70 -12.59 6.78
C PRO A 234 31.72 -13.91 6.01
N LEU A 235 32.86 -14.59 6.04
CA LEU A 235 33.06 -15.94 5.52
C LEU A 235 32.37 -16.94 6.46
N GLY A 236 31.04 -17.07 6.37
CA GLY A 236 30.27 -17.89 7.30
C GLY A 236 29.04 -18.60 6.74
N TRP A 237 28.70 -18.42 5.46
CA TRP A 237 27.55 -19.09 4.83
C TRP A 237 28.01 -19.79 3.56
N GLY A 238 28.60 -20.96 3.74
CA GLY A 238 29.10 -21.78 2.64
C GLY A 238 29.58 -23.14 3.14
N LEU A 239 28.62 -24.01 3.47
CA LEU A 239 28.67 -25.47 3.31
C LEU A 239 27.22 -25.98 3.22
#